data_AF-A0A846AZT5-F1
#
_entry.id   AF-A0A846AZT5-F1
#
_cell.length_a   1.000
_cell.length_b   1.000
_cell.length_c   1.000
_cell.angle_alpha   90.00
_cell.angle_beta   90.00
_cell.angle_gamma   90.00
#
_symmetry.space_group_name_H-M   'P 1'
#
loop_
_entity.id
_entity.type
_entity.pdbx_description
1 polymer ?
#
loop_
_entity_poly.entity_id
_entity_poly.type
_entity_poly.pdbx_seq_one_letter_code
_entity_poly.pdbx_strand_id
1 'polypeptide(L)'
;FFSTQIWDYNTEKEDIYYIWLEGKRILLGENPYARVLSGDMRDNDKYATYFPLFYLLSALTQLLGFKEYSTWVYLWRHIFQVFNLGISHLIFYQFYKNKTLILGLFASLFWYLNRWTIHVNQIAHIDFVSIFFLVLSLTIIHQNKQLSLLLFGLSLSLKQIAIFLLPLYLIWTWQESEKNKLERTFKSLLLILIIPMITSLPFIIWNAEGFFKSIIFSATRSPAGHLGVPSIDELIGLVIPEFVGIKAKLPMLLIMSLVFISAIKRQIGMYTSTLLTMAVFVDFNSVLFRQYLCWVVPFIPLAICDTMCTNKKKIIK
;
A
#
# COMPACT_ATOMS: atom_id res chain seq x y z
N PHE A 1 9.67 -33.53 1.93
CA PHE A 1 8.57 -33.27 0.99
C PHE A 1 7.54 -32.36 1.67
N PHE A 2 7.85 -31.07 1.82
CA PHE A 2 6.83 -30.05 2.06
C PHE A 2 6.37 -29.60 0.68
N SER A 3 5.08 -29.74 0.38
CA SER A 3 4.56 -29.58 -0.98
C SER A 3 4.88 -28.20 -1.54
N THR A 4 5.46 -28.19 -2.75
CA THR A 4 5.66 -27.04 -3.63
C THR A 4 4.35 -26.37 -4.08
N GLN A 5 3.17 -26.89 -3.68
CA GLN A 5 1.84 -26.44 -4.09
C GLN A 5 1.56 -24.93 -3.90
N ILE A 6 2.18 -24.26 -2.91
CA ILE A 6 2.03 -22.79 -2.76
C ILE A 6 2.80 -22.03 -3.84
N TRP A 7 3.98 -22.55 -4.22
CA TRP A 7 4.85 -21.96 -5.24
C TRP A 7 4.43 -22.33 -6.66
N ASP A 8 3.82 -23.50 -6.83
CA ASP A 8 3.26 -24.00 -8.08
C ASP A 8 1.83 -23.49 -8.35
N TYR A 9 1.32 -22.60 -7.49
CA TYR A 9 0.01 -21.99 -7.70
C TYR A 9 -0.02 -21.18 -9.00
N ASN A 10 -0.98 -21.49 -9.87
CA ASN A 10 -1.15 -20.80 -11.14
C ASN A 10 -1.65 -19.36 -10.92
N THR A 11 -0.81 -18.39 -11.28
CA THR A 11 -1.07 -16.95 -11.12
C THR A 11 -1.42 -16.22 -12.43
N GLU A 12 -1.69 -16.94 -13.53
CA GLU A 12 -2.02 -16.34 -14.85
C GLU A 12 -3.30 -15.49 -14.88
N LYS A 13 -4.18 -15.62 -13.87
CA LYS A 13 -5.39 -14.80 -13.71
C LYS A 13 -5.27 -13.77 -12.59
N GLU A 14 -4.16 -13.78 -11.88
CA GLU A 14 -3.87 -12.86 -10.78
C GLU A 14 -3.21 -11.58 -11.29
N ASP A 15 -3.30 -10.51 -10.52
CA ASP A 15 -2.80 -9.18 -10.92
C ASP A 15 -1.31 -9.19 -11.28
N ILE A 16 -0.52 -10.10 -10.69
CA ILE A 16 0.90 -10.26 -10.97
C ILE A 16 1.19 -10.67 -12.43
N TYR A 17 0.30 -11.44 -13.07
CA TYR A 17 0.43 -11.79 -14.50
C TYR A 17 0.25 -10.56 -15.39
N TYR A 18 -0.75 -9.73 -15.09
CA TYR A 18 -1.00 -8.51 -15.85
C TYR A 18 0.13 -7.49 -15.67
N ILE A 19 0.76 -7.44 -14.50
CA ILE A 19 2.00 -6.66 -14.27
C ILE A 19 3.15 -7.13 -15.17
N TRP A 20 3.33 -8.45 -15.35
CA TRP A 20 4.30 -8.98 -16.30
C TRP A 20 3.97 -8.56 -17.74
N LEU A 21 2.69 -8.66 -18.14
CA LEU A 21 2.24 -8.19 -19.45
C LEU A 21 2.51 -6.69 -19.67
N GLU A 22 2.28 -5.82 -18.68
CA GLU A 22 2.59 -4.40 -18.82
C GLU A 22 4.09 -4.15 -19.00
N GLY A 23 4.94 -4.91 -18.30
CA GLY A 23 6.38 -4.87 -18.53
C GLY A 23 6.75 -5.23 -19.97
N LYS A 24 6.08 -6.24 -20.55
CA LYS A 24 6.27 -6.65 -21.94
C LYS A 24 5.83 -5.55 -22.92
N ARG A 25 4.67 -4.93 -22.67
CA ARG A 25 4.15 -3.81 -23.48
C ARG A 25 5.11 -2.61 -23.49
N ILE A 26 5.65 -2.24 -22.33
CA ILE A 26 6.65 -1.17 -22.24
C ILE A 26 7.86 -1.47 -23.15
N LEU A 27 8.36 -2.71 -23.16
CA LEU A 27 9.48 -3.11 -24.03
C LEU A 27 9.14 -3.11 -25.52
N LEU A 28 7.87 -3.25 -25.88
CA LEU A 28 7.38 -3.15 -27.26
C LEU A 28 7.09 -1.71 -27.71
N GLY A 29 7.30 -0.71 -26.83
CA GLY A 29 6.95 0.67 -27.13
C GLY A 29 5.44 0.92 -27.06
N GLU A 30 4.72 0.16 -26.25
CA GLU A 30 3.29 0.36 -25.98
C GLU A 30 3.09 1.01 -24.60
N ASN A 31 2.25 2.04 -24.53
CA ASN A 31 1.92 2.70 -23.26
C ASN A 31 0.90 1.87 -22.47
N PRO A 32 1.25 1.33 -21.28
CA PRO A 32 0.36 0.47 -20.50
C PRO A 32 -0.92 1.18 -20.03
N TYR A 33 -0.89 2.51 -19.89
CA TYR A 33 -2.01 3.33 -19.43
C TYR A 33 -2.98 3.74 -20.53
N ALA A 34 -2.67 3.50 -21.80
CA ALA A 34 -3.55 3.87 -22.91
C ALA A 34 -4.81 2.99 -22.99
N ARG A 35 -4.76 1.76 -22.46
CA ARG A 35 -5.85 0.78 -22.56
C ARG A 35 -7.15 1.22 -21.87
N VAL A 36 -7.05 2.06 -20.84
CA VAL A 36 -8.23 2.57 -20.15
C VAL A 36 -9.10 3.48 -21.05
N LEU A 37 -8.51 4.04 -22.11
CA LEU A 37 -9.21 4.98 -23.01
C LEU A 37 -10.29 4.31 -23.85
N SER A 38 -10.19 3.00 -24.08
CA SER A 38 -11.23 2.20 -24.72
C SER A 38 -12.26 1.63 -23.74
N GLY A 39 -12.07 1.86 -22.44
CA GLY A 39 -12.93 1.37 -21.37
C GLY A 39 -14.01 2.36 -20.92
N ASP A 40 -14.91 1.88 -20.07
CA ASP A 40 -16.02 2.66 -19.50
C ASP A 40 -15.71 3.26 -18.12
N MET A 41 -14.49 3.07 -17.60
CA MET A 41 -14.05 3.48 -16.26
C MET A 41 -14.82 2.86 -15.09
N ARG A 42 -15.60 1.80 -15.36
CA ARG A 42 -16.48 1.11 -14.42
C ARG A 42 -16.10 -0.36 -14.29
N ASP A 43 -15.91 -1.03 -15.42
CA ASP A 43 -15.59 -2.44 -15.49
C ASP A 43 -14.09 -2.69 -15.50
N ASN A 44 -13.66 -3.73 -14.78
CA ASN A 44 -12.24 -4.03 -14.59
C ASN A 44 -11.71 -4.95 -15.70
N ASP A 45 -11.23 -4.35 -16.79
CA ASP A 45 -10.49 -5.05 -17.85
C ASP A 45 -8.97 -5.12 -17.57
N LYS A 46 -8.63 -5.26 -16.29
CA LYS A 46 -7.27 -5.41 -15.77
C LYS A 46 -6.33 -4.30 -16.26
N TYR A 47 -6.80 -3.05 -16.27
CA TYR A 47 -6.01 -1.88 -16.66
C TYR A 47 -4.75 -1.70 -15.81
N ALA A 48 -3.79 -0.93 -16.32
CA ALA A 48 -2.61 -0.53 -15.56
C ALA A 48 -2.98 0.50 -14.48
N THR A 49 -3.46 0.05 -13.33
CA THR A 49 -3.99 0.95 -12.28
C THR A 49 -2.95 1.37 -11.23
N TYR A 50 -1.71 0.88 -11.30
CA TYR A 50 -0.66 1.21 -10.32
C TYR A 50 0.22 2.37 -10.79
N PHE A 51 0.98 2.97 -9.88
CA PHE A 51 2.09 3.83 -10.30
C PHE A 51 3.19 3.00 -11.00
N PRO A 52 4.00 3.63 -11.87
CA PRO A 52 4.71 2.86 -12.88
C PRO A 52 5.94 2.11 -12.39
N LEU A 53 6.41 2.34 -11.16
CA LEU A 53 7.70 1.80 -10.73
C LEU A 53 7.74 0.27 -10.86
N PHE A 54 6.68 -0.43 -10.46
CA PHE A 54 6.69 -1.88 -10.58
C PHE A 54 6.57 -2.35 -12.05
N TYR A 55 5.85 -1.63 -12.91
CA TYR A 55 5.83 -1.94 -14.35
C TYR A 55 7.21 -1.74 -15.00
N LEU A 56 7.93 -0.69 -14.60
CA LEU A 56 9.32 -0.45 -15.03
C LEU A 56 10.27 -1.54 -14.52
N LEU A 57 10.14 -1.97 -13.25
CA LEU A 57 10.91 -3.09 -12.72
C LEU A 57 10.59 -4.39 -13.46
N SER A 58 9.32 -4.64 -13.78
CA SER A 58 8.88 -5.78 -14.59
C SER A 58 9.54 -5.77 -15.98
N ALA A 59 9.51 -4.62 -16.67
CA ALA A 59 10.18 -4.43 -17.96
C ALA A 59 11.70 -4.64 -17.87
N LEU A 60 12.35 -4.08 -16.83
CA LEU A 60 13.78 -4.26 -16.59
C LEU A 60 14.15 -5.73 -16.38
N THR A 61 13.39 -6.47 -15.57
CA THR A 61 13.63 -7.89 -15.34
C THR A 61 13.51 -8.71 -16.64
N GLN A 62 12.55 -8.37 -17.50
CA GLN A 62 12.38 -9.01 -18.80
C GLN A 62 13.53 -8.66 -19.77
N LEU A 63 13.99 -7.41 -19.76
CA LEU A 63 15.15 -6.97 -20.52
C LEU A 63 16.43 -7.72 -20.13
N LEU A 64 16.59 -8.05 -18.84
CA LEU A 64 17.69 -8.85 -18.30
C LEU A 64 17.61 -10.35 -18.64
N GLY A 65 16.59 -10.80 -19.37
CA GLY A 65 16.50 -12.17 -19.91
C GLY A 65 15.35 -13.01 -19.36
N PHE A 66 14.66 -12.57 -18.31
CA PHE A 66 13.52 -13.30 -17.72
C PHE A 66 12.22 -12.97 -18.48
N LYS A 67 12.17 -13.34 -19.77
CA LYS A 67 11.06 -12.98 -20.66
C LYS A 67 9.83 -13.84 -20.47
N GLU A 68 10.02 -15.13 -20.15
CA GLU A 68 8.92 -16.06 -19.93
C GLU A 68 8.27 -15.83 -18.57
N TYR A 69 6.94 -15.91 -18.50
CA TYR A 69 6.20 -15.64 -17.28
C TYR A 69 6.62 -16.54 -16.10
N SER A 70 6.82 -17.84 -16.35
CA SER A 70 7.22 -18.83 -15.35
C SER A 70 8.55 -18.48 -14.68
N THR A 71 9.58 -18.14 -15.47
CA THR A 71 10.90 -17.76 -14.96
C THR A 71 10.87 -16.39 -14.27
N TRP A 72 10.10 -15.44 -14.82
CA TRP A 72 9.92 -14.12 -14.25
C TRP A 72 9.22 -14.18 -12.88
N VAL A 73 8.09 -14.91 -12.76
CA VAL A 73 7.34 -15.00 -11.51
C VAL A 73 8.12 -15.79 -10.46
N TYR A 74 8.87 -16.81 -10.87
CA TYR A 74 9.74 -17.56 -9.97
C TYR A 74 10.79 -16.66 -9.29
N LEU A 75 11.46 -15.79 -10.06
CA LEU A 75 12.39 -14.81 -9.52
C LEU A 75 11.69 -13.86 -8.54
N TRP A 76 10.57 -13.26 -8.96
CA TRP A 76 9.88 -12.27 -8.15
C TRP A 76 9.29 -12.85 -6.86
N ARG A 77 8.84 -14.11 -6.85
CA ARG A 77 8.41 -14.79 -5.62
C ARG A 77 9.52 -14.82 -4.56
N HIS A 78 10.77 -15.06 -4.95
CA HIS A 78 11.91 -15.02 -4.02
C HIS A 78 12.15 -13.62 -3.48
N ILE A 79 12.12 -12.62 -4.37
CA ILE A 79 12.24 -11.21 -3.98
C ILE A 79 11.13 -10.84 -2.98
N PHE A 80 9.88 -11.22 -3.26
CA PHE A 80 8.75 -10.98 -2.38
C PHE A 80 8.92 -11.66 -1.02
N GLN A 81 9.51 -12.87 -0.94
CA GLN A 81 9.83 -13.50 0.33
C GLN A 81 10.87 -12.73 1.14
N VAL A 82 11.90 -12.18 0.50
CA VAL A 82 12.90 -11.36 1.19
C VAL A 82 12.21 -10.14 1.83
N PHE A 83 11.33 -9.46 1.10
CA PHE A 83 10.54 -8.35 1.65
C PHE A 83 9.57 -8.78 2.75
N ASN A 84 8.92 -9.94 2.60
CA ASN A 84 8.02 -10.51 3.62
C ASN A 84 8.77 -10.79 4.94
N LEU A 85 9.95 -11.42 4.86
CA LEU A 85 10.84 -11.63 6.00
C LEU A 85 11.33 -10.30 6.59
N GLY A 86 11.63 -9.32 5.75
CA GLY A 86 11.97 -7.96 6.15
C GLY A 86 10.88 -7.29 6.99
N ILE A 87 9.61 -7.40 6.59
CA ILE A 87 8.47 -6.89 7.37
C ILE A 87 8.43 -7.58 8.74
N SER A 88 8.53 -8.90 8.77
CA SER A 88 8.56 -9.70 10.00
C SER A 88 9.67 -9.24 10.95
N HIS A 89 10.87 -9.03 10.41
CA HIS A 89 12.02 -8.55 11.17
C HIS A 89 11.80 -7.14 11.73
N LEU A 90 11.26 -6.21 10.93
CA LEU A 90 10.97 -4.84 11.38
C LEU A 90 9.93 -4.81 12.50
N ILE A 91 8.88 -5.64 12.40
CA ILE A 91 7.89 -5.79 13.48
C ILE A 91 8.57 -6.30 14.75
N PHE A 92 9.32 -7.40 14.66
CA PHE A 92 10.07 -7.95 15.80
C PHE A 92 10.99 -6.90 16.44
N TYR A 93 11.73 -6.16 15.62
CA TYR A 93 12.69 -5.17 16.06
C TYR A 93 12.06 -4.03 16.89
N GLN A 94 10.84 -3.61 16.56
CA GLN A 94 10.13 -2.58 17.34
C GLN A 94 9.81 -3.04 18.77
N PHE A 95 9.42 -4.30 18.94
CA PHE A 95 9.18 -4.87 20.26
C PHE A 95 10.49 -5.19 20.99
N TYR A 96 11.52 -5.64 20.26
CA TYR A 96 12.85 -5.87 20.83
C TYR A 96 13.43 -4.58 21.44
N LYS A 97 13.36 -3.46 20.72
CA LYS A 97 13.73 -2.12 21.23
C LYS A 97 12.98 -1.73 22.50
N ASN A 98 11.77 -2.23 22.68
CA ASN A 98 10.94 -1.97 23.85
C ASN A 98 11.15 -2.97 25.01
N LYS A 99 12.10 -3.91 24.87
CA LYS A 99 12.41 -4.98 25.84
C LYS A 99 11.27 -5.98 26.04
N THR A 100 10.40 -6.15 25.04
CA THR A 100 9.25 -7.06 25.08
C THR A 100 9.42 -8.19 24.07
N LEU A 101 10.44 -9.03 24.28
CA LEU A 101 10.88 -10.06 23.32
C LEU A 101 9.76 -11.04 22.93
N ILE A 102 9.01 -11.56 23.91
CA ILE A 102 7.93 -12.53 23.67
C ILE A 102 6.85 -11.93 22.77
N LEU A 103 6.48 -10.67 23.01
CA LEU A 103 5.52 -9.95 22.15
C LEU A 103 6.10 -9.71 20.75
N GLY A 104 7.40 -9.47 20.63
CA GLY A 104 8.07 -9.37 19.33
C GLY A 104 8.03 -10.67 18.54
N LEU A 105 8.30 -11.81 19.18
CA LEU A 105 8.18 -13.14 18.57
C LEU A 105 6.74 -13.41 18.13
N PHE A 106 5.77 -13.16 19.03
CA PHE A 106 4.35 -13.27 18.71
C PHE A 106 3.98 -12.41 17.50
N ALA A 107 4.34 -11.12 17.51
CA ALA A 107 3.98 -10.18 16.45
C ALA A 107 4.59 -10.57 15.09
N SER A 108 5.83 -11.04 15.09
CA SER A 108 6.53 -11.56 13.91
C SER A 108 5.84 -12.81 13.36
N LEU A 109 5.55 -13.79 14.21
CA LEU A 109 4.84 -15.02 13.81
C LEU A 109 3.41 -14.74 13.35
N PHE A 110 2.72 -13.79 14.00
CA PHE A 110 1.39 -13.34 13.60
C PHE A 110 1.40 -12.76 12.18
N TRP A 111 2.36 -11.89 11.86
CA TRP A 111 2.54 -11.40 10.49
C TRP A 111 2.86 -12.52 9.51
N TYR A 112 3.76 -13.43 9.86
CA TYR A 112 4.24 -14.43 8.90
C TYR A 112 3.21 -15.53 8.62
N LEU A 113 2.45 -15.94 9.63
CA LEU A 113 1.57 -17.12 9.59
C LEU A 113 0.08 -16.81 9.45
N ASN A 114 -0.34 -15.53 9.45
CA ASN A 114 -1.74 -15.23 9.22
C ASN A 114 -2.17 -15.58 7.79
N ARG A 115 -3.45 -15.91 7.64
CA ARG A 115 -4.06 -16.34 6.37
C ARG A 115 -3.90 -15.35 5.22
N TRP A 116 -3.85 -14.05 5.51
CA TRP A 116 -3.77 -13.03 4.46
C TRP A 116 -2.35 -12.98 3.90
N THR A 117 -1.33 -13.01 4.76
CA THR A 117 0.08 -13.13 4.32
C THR A 117 0.30 -14.40 3.53
N ILE A 118 -0.24 -15.54 3.99
CA ILE A 118 -0.16 -16.80 3.25
C ILE A 118 -0.83 -16.69 1.87
N HIS A 119 -2.00 -16.05 1.79
CA HIS A 119 -2.70 -15.84 0.53
C HIS A 119 -1.92 -14.96 -0.44
N VAL A 120 -1.40 -13.81 0.02
CA VAL A 120 -0.57 -12.89 -0.79
C VAL A 120 0.70 -13.58 -1.31
N ASN A 121 1.30 -14.44 -0.48
CA ASN A 121 2.42 -15.28 -0.87
C ASN A 121 2.03 -16.26 -2.00
N GLN A 122 0.91 -16.96 -1.83
CA GLN A 122 0.39 -17.90 -2.84
C GLN A 122 0.19 -17.23 -4.21
N ILE A 123 -0.44 -16.05 -4.24
CA ILE A 123 -0.71 -15.31 -5.49
C ILE A 123 0.46 -14.45 -5.99
N ALA A 124 1.62 -14.49 -5.32
CA ALA A 124 2.82 -13.71 -5.65
C ALA A 124 2.54 -12.21 -5.87
N HIS A 125 1.73 -11.58 -5.01
CA HIS A 125 1.40 -10.17 -5.22
C HIS A 125 2.52 -9.23 -4.73
N ILE A 126 2.69 -8.09 -5.42
CA ILE A 126 3.67 -7.02 -5.12
C ILE A 126 3.48 -6.30 -3.78
N ASP A 127 2.48 -6.69 -2.97
CA ASP A 127 2.11 -6.00 -1.73
C ASP A 127 3.25 -5.98 -0.72
N PHE A 128 4.01 -7.07 -0.57
CA PHE A 128 5.10 -7.15 0.41
C PHE A 128 6.19 -6.11 0.17
N VAL A 129 6.53 -5.82 -1.07
CA VAL A 129 7.54 -4.80 -1.39
C VAL A 129 7.06 -3.42 -0.90
N SER A 130 5.81 -3.10 -1.19
CA SER A 130 5.21 -1.81 -0.84
C SER A 130 5.02 -1.68 0.68
N ILE A 131 4.51 -2.71 1.35
CA ILE A 131 4.32 -2.75 2.80
C ILE A 131 5.66 -2.69 3.52
N PHE A 132 6.70 -3.37 3.03
CA PHE A 132 8.04 -3.28 3.62
C PHE A 132 8.54 -1.85 3.67
N PHE A 133 8.50 -1.12 2.55
CA PHE A 133 8.97 0.26 2.51
C PHE A 133 8.13 1.19 3.38
N LEU A 134 6.82 0.93 3.51
CA LEU A 134 5.96 1.64 4.45
C LEU A 134 6.35 1.38 5.92
N VAL A 135 6.49 0.11 6.32
CA VAL A 135 6.85 -0.26 7.70
C VAL A 135 8.25 0.23 8.06
N LEU A 136 9.20 0.16 7.11
CA LEU A 136 10.55 0.70 7.28
C LEU A 136 10.51 2.22 7.43
N SER A 137 9.73 2.91 6.58
CA SER A 137 9.52 4.35 6.67
C SER A 137 9.04 4.77 8.05
N LEU A 138 7.99 4.14 8.57
CA LEU A 138 7.47 4.40 9.92
C LEU A 138 8.50 4.07 11.00
N THR A 139 9.27 2.99 10.82
CA THR A 139 10.28 2.54 11.79
C THR A 139 11.40 3.55 12.00
N ILE A 140 11.79 4.26 10.94
CA ILE A 140 12.93 5.18 10.97
C ILE A 140 12.54 6.66 11.01
N ILE A 141 11.24 6.99 11.09
CA ILE A 141 10.73 8.37 10.92
C ILE A 141 11.35 9.37 11.89
N HIS A 142 11.64 8.95 13.13
CA HIS A 142 12.24 9.79 14.15
C HIS A 142 13.78 9.79 14.10
N GLN A 143 14.41 8.81 13.45
CA GLN A 143 15.87 8.69 13.33
C GLN A 143 16.39 9.40 12.07
N ASN A 144 15.73 9.19 10.93
CA ASN A 144 16.06 9.83 9.66
C ASN A 144 14.79 10.14 8.89
N LYS A 145 14.26 11.34 9.15
CA LYS A 145 12.98 11.79 8.58
C LYS A 145 12.99 11.90 7.07
N GLN A 146 14.07 12.40 6.47
CA GLN A 146 14.14 12.54 5.01
C GLN A 146 14.11 11.17 4.32
N LEU A 147 14.92 10.23 4.82
CA LEU A 147 14.90 8.85 4.30
C LEU A 147 13.55 8.19 4.52
N SER A 148 12.92 8.38 5.68
CA SER A 148 11.57 7.91 5.96
C SER A 148 10.56 8.40 4.91
N LEU A 149 10.55 9.70 4.60
CA LEU A 149 9.64 10.29 3.61
C LEU A 149 9.90 9.73 2.20
N LEU A 150 11.17 9.55 1.82
CA LEU A 150 11.53 8.94 0.54
C LEU A 150 11.08 7.47 0.47
N LEU A 151 11.24 6.69 1.54
CA LEU A 151 10.77 5.30 1.60
C LEU A 151 9.24 5.22 1.53
N PHE A 152 8.52 6.18 2.11
CA PHE A 152 7.07 6.26 1.93
C PHE A 152 6.71 6.58 0.47
N GLY A 153 7.40 7.53 -0.17
CA GLY A 153 7.27 7.78 -1.61
C GLY A 153 7.56 6.55 -2.48
N LEU A 154 8.56 5.75 -2.10
CA LEU A 154 8.89 4.49 -2.76
C LEU A 154 7.77 3.46 -2.62
N SER A 155 7.20 3.31 -1.42
CA SER A 155 6.01 2.47 -1.18
C SER A 155 4.84 2.87 -2.09
N LEU A 156 4.54 4.17 -2.17
CA LEU A 156 3.48 4.70 -3.05
C LEU A 156 3.73 4.35 -4.51
N SER A 157 4.97 4.54 -4.98
CA SER A 157 5.37 4.31 -6.37
C SER A 157 5.17 2.86 -6.82
N LEU A 158 5.23 1.91 -5.88
CA LEU A 158 4.98 0.49 -6.12
C LEU A 158 3.49 0.16 -6.05
N LYS A 159 2.79 0.68 -5.02
CA LYS A 159 1.34 0.52 -4.87
C LYS A 159 0.75 1.69 -4.06
N GLN A 160 -0.20 2.40 -4.67
CA GLN A 160 -0.76 3.63 -4.11
C GLN A 160 -1.71 3.46 -2.91
N ILE A 161 -1.94 2.24 -2.40
CA ILE A 161 -2.82 2.02 -1.23
C ILE A 161 -2.36 2.85 -0.02
N ALA A 162 -1.05 3.01 0.15
CA ALA A 162 -0.49 3.80 1.24
C ALA A 162 -0.83 5.31 1.16
N ILE A 163 -1.43 5.81 0.07
CA ILE A 163 -1.72 7.24 -0.13
C ILE A 163 -2.62 7.80 0.97
N PHE A 164 -3.48 6.97 1.56
CA PHE A 164 -4.34 7.36 2.68
C PHE A 164 -3.55 7.74 3.94
N LEU A 165 -2.27 7.35 4.04
CA LEU A 165 -1.39 7.73 5.15
C LEU A 165 -0.65 9.06 4.89
N LEU A 166 -0.68 9.60 3.67
CA LEU A 166 -0.02 10.87 3.35
C LEU A 166 -0.45 11.99 4.31
N PRO A 167 -1.75 12.20 4.62
CA PRO A 167 -2.16 13.20 5.61
C PRO A 167 -1.51 13.01 6.98
N LEU A 168 -1.34 11.77 7.45
CA LEU A 168 -0.70 11.49 8.74
C LEU A 168 0.78 11.91 8.76
N TYR A 169 1.54 11.60 7.71
CA TYR A 169 2.94 12.04 7.60
C TYR A 169 3.07 13.57 7.61
N LEU A 170 2.15 14.27 6.95
CA LEU A 170 2.11 15.74 6.95
C LEU A 170 1.70 16.29 8.32
N ILE A 171 0.71 15.68 8.99
CA ILE A 171 0.29 16.04 10.36
C ILE A 171 1.45 15.88 11.33
N TRP A 172 2.14 14.74 11.34
CA TRP A 172 3.28 14.52 12.23
C TRP A 172 4.41 15.50 11.93
N THR A 173 4.66 15.77 10.64
CA THR A 173 5.67 16.76 10.25
C THR A 173 5.35 18.16 10.75
N TRP A 174 4.10 18.58 10.61
CA TRP A 174 3.60 19.85 11.11
C TRP A 174 3.72 19.95 12.63
N GLN A 175 3.36 18.89 13.34
CA GLN A 175 3.38 18.80 14.80
C GLN A 175 4.79 18.78 15.41
N GLU A 176 5.77 18.20 14.73
CA GLU A 176 7.18 18.15 15.17
C GLU A 176 7.94 19.46 14.88
N SER A 177 7.41 20.33 14.02
CA SER A 177 8.09 21.55 13.61
C SER A 177 7.76 22.71 14.56
N GLU A 178 8.76 23.27 15.25
CA GLU A 178 8.56 24.45 16.10
C GLU A 178 8.48 25.75 15.30
N LYS A 179 9.31 25.88 14.26
CA LYS A 179 9.37 27.03 13.33
C LYS A 179 9.22 26.58 11.88
N ASN A 180 8.79 27.48 11.00
CA ASN A 180 8.62 27.25 9.55
C ASN A 180 7.76 26.01 9.22
N LYS A 181 6.67 25.81 9.95
CA LYS A 181 5.81 24.62 9.83
C LYS A 181 5.33 24.39 8.39
N LEU A 182 4.90 25.44 7.70
CA LEU A 182 4.42 25.37 6.32
C LEU A 182 5.54 24.90 5.37
N GLU A 183 6.70 25.56 5.41
CA GLU A 183 7.85 25.23 4.58
C GLU A 183 8.31 23.78 4.78
N ARG A 184 8.41 23.33 6.05
CA ARG A 184 8.83 21.95 6.37
C ARG A 184 7.81 20.91 5.93
N THR A 185 6.52 21.21 6.07
CA THR A 185 5.43 20.33 5.62
C THR A 185 5.42 20.23 4.10
N PHE A 186 5.61 21.35 3.39
CA PHE A 186 5.72 21.38 1.94
C PHE A 186 6.96 20.62 1.44
N LYS A 187 8.13 20.82 2.05
CA LYS A 187 9.34 20.03 1.76
C LYS A 187 9.10 18.53 1.96
N SER A 188 8.35 18.16 2.99
CA SER A 188 8.03 16.75 3.26
C SER A 188 7.08 16.17 2.21
N LEU A 189 6.09 16.95 1.77
CA LEU A 189 5.23 16.58 0.64
C LEU A 189 6.07 16.35 -0.63
N LEU A 190 6.99 17.26 -0.96
CA LEU A 190 7.89 17.10 -2.12
C LEU A 190 8.75 15.83 -2.02
N LEU A 191 9.33 15.55 -0.84
CA LEU A 191 10.12 14.33 -0.62
C LEU A 191 9.29 13.06 -0.78
N ILE A 192 8.02 13.06 -0.37
CA ILE A 192 7.13 11.90 -0.57
C ILE A 192 6.80 11.75 -2.07
N LEU A 193 6.54 12.85 -2.77
CA LEU A 193 6.08 12.81 -4.15
C LEU A 193 7.20 12.64 -5.18
N ILE A 194 8.47 12.87 -4.83
CA ILE A 194 9.57 12.88 -5.80
C ILE A 194 9.70 11.56 -6.58
N ILE A 195 9.65 10.41 -5.89
CA ILE A 195 9.79 9.10 -6.55
C ILE A 195 8.56 8.78 -7.42
N PRO A 196 7.30 8.92 -6.91
CA PRO A 196 6.12 8.73 -7.76
C PRO A 196 6.11 9.65 -8.97
N MET A 197 6.49 10.93 -8.80
CA MET A 197 6.52 11.91 -9.90
C MET A 197 7.55 11.55 -10.95
N ILE A 198 8.80 11.26 -10.56
CA ILE A 198 9.87 10.92 -11.50
C ILE A 198 9.52 9.67 -12.30
N THR A 199 8.98 8.64 -11.64
CA THR A 199 8.60 7.39 -12.30
C THR A 199 7.37 7.54 -13.19
N SER A 200 6.45 8.45 -12.84
CA SER A 200 5.22 8.74 -13.61
C SER A 200 5.43 9.70 -14.78
N LEU A 201 6.41 10.60 -14.70
CA LEU A 201 6.61 11.66 -15.68
C LEU A 201 6.73 11.16 -17.14
N PRO A 202 7.50 10.09 -17.45
CA PRO A 202 7.55 9.57 -18.82
C PRO A 202 6.18 9.15 -19.37
N PHE A 203 5.33 8.55 -18.53
CA PHE A 203 4.02 8.06 -18.92
C PHE A 203 2.98 9.18 -19.04
N ILE A 204 3.11 10.23 -18.21
CA ILE A 204 2.32 11.45 -18.33
C ILE A 204 2.63 12.16 -19.65
N ILE A 205 3.92 12.31 -19.99
CA ILE A 205 4.33 12.92 -21.26
C ILE A 205 3.84 12.08 -22.45
N TRP A 206 3.91 10.75 -22.33
CA TRP A 206 3.50 9.84 -23.40
C TRP A 206 1.99 9.86 -23.65
N ASN A 207 1.16 9.79 -22.60
CA ASN A 207 -0.28 9.91 -22.70
C ASN A 207 -0.90 10.34 -21.35
N ALA A 208 -1.02 11.65 -21.14
CA ALA A 208 -1.50 12.20 -19.87
C ALA A 208 -2.93 11.73 -19.54
N GLU A 209 -3.84 11.74 -20.53
CA GLU A 209 -5.24 11.36 -20.32
C GLU A 209 -5.37 9.90 -19.86
N GLY A 210 -4.71 8.98 -20.56
CA GLY A 210 -4.70 7.55 -20.23
C GLY A 210 -4.06 7.30 -18.87
N PHE A 211 -2.96 7.98 -18.56
CA PHE A 211 -2.32 7.89 -17.24
C PHE A 211 -3.29 8.30 -16.13
N PHE A 212 -3.85 9.51 -16.17
CA PHE A 212 -4.72 9.99 -15.09
C PHE A 212 -6.01 9.19 -14.96
N LYS A 213 -6.65 8.79 -16.08
CA LYS A 213 -7.81 7.90 -16.05
C LYS A 213 -7.47 6.56 -15.39
N SER A 214 -6.33 5.95 -15.74
CA SER A 214 -5.92 4.67 -15.18
C SER A 214 -5.65 4.74 -13.67
N ILE A 215 -5.03 5.81 -13.19
CA ILE A 215 -4.78 5.99 -11.75
C ILE A 215 -6.10 6.23 -10.97
N ILE A 216 -7.02 7.02 -11.54
CA ILE A 216 -8.31 7.34 -10.91
C ILE A 216 -9.31 6.17 -10.99
N PHE A 217 -9.10 5.21 -11.89
CA PHE A 217 -9.99 4.05 -12.07
C PHE A 217 -10.37 3.33 -10.77
N SER A 218 -9.42 3.18 -9.83
CA SER A 218 -9.68 2.53 -8.53
C SER A 218 -10.72 3.27 -7.67
N ALA A 219 -10.92 4.57 -7.91
CA ALA A 219 -11.91 5.40 -7.24
C ALA A 219 -13.27 5.44 -7.97
N THR A 220 -13.33 5.10 -9.26
CA THR A 220 -14.55 5.21 -10.09
C THR A 220 -15.22 3.88 -10.40
N ARG A 221 -14.47 2.77 -10.32
CA ARG A 221 -14.95 1.43 -10.64
C ARG A 221 -16.13 0.99 -9.78
N SER A 222 -16.95 0.09 -10.34
CA SER A 222 -18.10 -0.50 -9.66
C SER A 222 -17.68 -1.27 -8.39
N PRO A 223 -18.56 -1.39 -7.38
CA PRO A 223 -18.32 -2.25 -6.23
C PRO A 223 -18.05 -3.69 -6.67
N ALA A 224 -17.08 -4.34 -6.02
CA ALA A 224 -16.71 -5.71 -6.29
C ALA A 224 -15.99 -6.29 -5.07
N GLY A 225 -16.26 -7.54 -4.70
CA GLY A 225 -15.66 -8.13 -3.50
C GLY A 225 -15.28 -9.58 -3.69
N HIS A 226 -14.04 -9.95 -3.33
CA HIS A 226 -13.62 -11.36 -3.27
C HIS A 226 -14.22 -12.13 -2.07
N LEU A 227 -14.92 -11.42 -1.18
CA LEU A 227 -15.46 -11.92 0.08
C LEU A 227 -17.00 -11.96 0.10
N GLY A 228 -17.68 -11.43 -0.92
CA GLY A 228 -19.15 -11.46 -0.99
C GLY A 228 -19.86 -10.68 0.12
N VAL A 229 -19.17 -9.72 0.75
CA VAL A 229 -19.76 -8.82 1.75
C VAL A 229 -20.10 -7.48 1.11
N PRO A 230 -21.29 -6.93 1.37
CA PRO A 230 -21.72 -5.69 0.72
C PRO A 230 -20.95 -4.50 1.28
N SER A 231 -20.61 -3.56 0.40
CA SER A 231 -20.07 -2.25 0.79
C SER A 231 -21.20 -1.24 1.05
N ILE A 232 -20.90 -0.15 1.77
CA ILE A 232 -21.92 0.88 2.08
C ILE A 232 -22.50 1.49 0.79
N ASP A 233 -21.68 1.71 -0.22
CA ASP A 233 -22.15 2.27 -1.48
C ASP A 233 -22.96 1.29 -2.32
N GLU A 234 -22.73 -0.02 -2.19
CA GLU A 234 -23.63 -1.02 -2.76
C GLU A 234 -25.02 -0.91 -2.13
N LEU A 235 -25.09 -0.83 -0.80
CA LEU A 235 -26.37 -0.71 -0.07
C LEU A 235 -27.08 0.63 -0.33
N ILE A 236 -26.36 1.75 -0.28
CA ILE A 236 -26.94 3.07 -0.56
C ILE A 236 -27.33 3.16 -2.04
N GLY A 237 -26.56 2.56 -2.95
CA GLY A 237 -26.85 2.52 -4.38
C GLY A 237 -28.20 1.87 -4.72
N LEU A 238 -28.69 0.94 -3.88
CA LEU A 238 -30.03 0.35 -4.02
C LEU A 238 -31.15 1.38 -3.80
N VAL A 239 -30.90 2.40 -2.97
CA VAL A 239 -31.88 3.44 -2.62
C VAL A 239 -31.66 4.72 -3.43
N ILE A 240 -30.39 5.07 -3.69
CA ILE A 240 -29.95 6.26 -4.42
C ILE A 240 -28.99 5.79 -5.54
N PRO A 241 -29.51 5.46 -6.73
CA PRO A 241 -28.71 4.88 -7.82
C PRO A 241 -27.53 5.76 -8.28
N GLU A 242 -27.59 7.07 -8.05
CA GLU A 242 -26.50 8.01 -8.37
C GLU A 242 -25.34 8.01 -7.36
N PHE A 243 -25.47 7.28 -6.25
CA PHE A 243 -24.45 7.19 -5.20
C PHE A 243 -23.34 6.20 -5.58
N VAL A 244 -22.61 6.53 -6.65
CA VAL A 244 -21.55 5.69 -7.21
C VAL A 244 -20.25 6.47 -7.40
N GLY A 245 -19.16 5.76 -7.70
CA GLY A 245 -17.86 6.35 -8.03
C GLY A 245 -17.25 7.15 -6.87
N ILE A 246 -16.85 8.40 -7.12
CA ILE A 246 -16.20 9.24 -6.11
C ILE A 246 -17.15 9.59 -4.96
N LYS A 247 -18.44 9.83 -5.24
CA LYS A 247 -19.45 10.16 -4.21
C LYS A 247 -19.56 9.03 -3.18
N ALA A 248 -19.50 7.78 -3.65
CA ALA A 248 -19.52 6.58 -2.84
C ALA A 248 -18.35 6.46 -1.84
N LYS A 249 -17.26 7.21 -2.04
CA LYS A 249 -16.10 7.22 -1.13
C LYS A 249 -16.26 8.19 0.04
N LEU A 250 -17.29 9.03 0.03
CA LEU A 250 -17.49 10.04 1.08
C LEU A 250 -17.57 9.43 2.50
N PRO A 251 -18.30 8.32 2.76
CA PRO A 251 -18.34 7.72 4.09
C PRO A 251 -16.96 7.30 4.59
N MET A 252 -16.16 6.65 3.73
CA MET A 252 -14.78 6.27 4.02
C MET A 252 -13.95 7.51 4.39
N LEU A 253 -14.00 8.56 3.57
CA LEU A 253 -13.23 9.79 3.80
C LEU A 253 -13.65 10.52 5.08
N LEU A 254 -14.95 10.51 5.42
CA LEU A 254 -15.47 11.11 6.66
C LEU A 254 -14.90 10.40 7.90
N ILE A 255 -14.97 9.07 7.95
CA ILE A 255 -14.46 8.30 9.10
C ILE A 255 -12.95 8.41 9.17
N MET A 256 -12.26 8.35 8.03
CA MET A 256 -10.81 8.55 7.96
C MET A 256 -10.41 9.94 8.48
N SER A 257 -11.21 10.97 8.22
CA SER A 257 -10.98 12.32 8.76
C SER A 257 -11.06 12.36 10.28
N LEU A 258 -11.91 11.54 10.92
CA LEU A 258 -11.94 11.44 12.38
C LEU A 258 -10.64 10.86 12.94
N VAL A 259 -10.03 9.91 12.24
CA VAL A 259 -8.69 9.38 12.59
C VAL A 259 -7.65 10.50 12.49
N PHE A 260 -7.67 11.28 11.40
CA PHE A 260 -6.76 12.41 11.21
C PHE A 260 -6.95 13.49 12.28
N ILE A 261 -8.18 13.84 12.65
CA ILE A 261 -8.47 14.79 13.73
C ILE A 261 -7.93 14.27 15.07
N SER A 262 -8.10 12.98 15.36
CA SER A 262 -7.56 12.34 16.57
C SER A 262 -6.03 12.40 16.60
N ALA A 263 -5.38 12.18 15.45
CA ALA A 263 -3.93 12.34 15.31
C ALA A 263 -3.47 13.80 15.47
N ILE A 264 -4.20 14.77 14.89
CA ILE A 264 -3.95 16.22 15.06
C ILE A 264 -4.03 16.61 16.53
N LYS A 265 -5.00 16.07 17.27
CA LYS A 265 -5.17 16.26 18.72
C LYS A 265 -4.22 15.43 19.57
N ARG A 266 -3.34 14.62 18.95
CA ARG A 266 -2.39 13.71 19.62
C ARG A 266 -3.06 12.72 20.58
N GLN A 267 -4.31 12.33 20.30
CA GLN A 267 -5.07 11.39 21.12
C GLN A 267 -4.70 9.93 20.85
N ILE A 268 -4.19 9.66 19.65
CA ILE A 268 -3.73 8.34 19.20
C ILE A 268 -2.30 8.43 18.67
N GLY A 269 -1.55 7.35 18.83
CA GLY A 269 -0.16 7.26 18.39
C GLY A 269 0.00 7.01 16.89
N MET A 270 1.25 6.91 16.46
CA MET A 270 1.63 6.77 15.05
C MET A 270 1.14 5.44 14.47
N TYR A 271 1.41 4.32 15.14
CA TYR A 271 1.00 3.01 14.63
C TYR A 271 -0.51 2.81 14.72
N THR A 272 -1.14 3.34 15.77
CA THR A 272 -2.59 3.29 15.99
C THR A 272 -3.32 4.10 14.91
N SER A 273 -2.86 5.30 14.58
CA SER A 273 -3.47 6.10 13.51
C SER A 273 -3.28 5.47 12.13
N THR A 274 -2.13 4.85 11.86
CA THR A 274 -1.92 4.03 10.64
C THR A 274 -2.86 2.84 10.59
N LEU A 275 -2.98 2.08 11.68
CA LEU A 275 -3.89 0.93 11.80
C LEU A 275 -5.33 1.35 11.49
N LEU A 276 -5.83 2.38 12.16
CA LEU A 276 -7.21 2.85 11.99
C LEU A 276 -7.45 3.38 10.58
N THR A 277 -6.49 4.08 9.98
CA THR A 277 -6.61 4.57 8.60
C THR A 277 -6.71 3.41 7.60
N MET A 278 -5.86 2.39 7.76
CA MET A 278 -5.90 1.19 6.91
C MET A 278 -7.16 0.35 7.13
N ALA A 279 -7.63 0.23 8.38
CA ALA A 279 -8.90 -0.44 8.69
C ALA A 279 -10.08 0.27 8.03
N VAL A 280 -10.17 1.60 8.15
CA VAL A 280 -11.20 2.39 7.46
C VAL A 280 -11.15 2.20 5.95
N PHE A 281 -9.95 2.18 5.35
CA PHE A 281 -9.82 1.88 3.92
C PHE A 281 -10.36 0.48 3.58
N VAL A 282 -9.99 -0.56 4.33
CA VAL A 282 -10.44 -1.92 4.05
C VAL A 282 -11.95 -2.07 4.21
N ASP A 283 -12.51 -1.50 5.28
CA ASP A 283 -13.91 -1.74 5.66
C ASP A 283 -14.90 -0.85 4.86
N PHE A 284 -14.46 0.31 4.36
CA PHE A 284 -15.34 1.27 3.69
C PHE A 284 -15.03 1.48 2.20
N ASN A 285 -14.01 0.84 1.65
CA ASN A 285 -13.77 0.89 0.22
C ASN A 285 -14.75 -0.01 -0.53
N SER A 286 -15.37 0.52 -1.59
CA SER A 286 -16.30 -0.21 -2.47
C SER A 286 -15.76 -1.50 -3.07
N VAL A 287 -14.43 -1.64 -3.14
CA VAL A 287 -13.81 -2.85 -3.63
C VAL A 287 -12.97 -3.48 -2.53
N LEU A 288 -13.26 -4.74 -2.23
CA LEU A 288 -12.60 -5.50 -1.19
C LEU A 288 -11.87 -6.71 -1.77
N PHE A 289 -10.56 -6.55 -1.92
CA PHE A 289 -9.67 -7.63 -2.30
C PHE A 289 -9.04 -8.29 -1.07
N ARG A 290 -8.84 -9.61 -1.11
CA ARG A 290 -8.25 -10.39 0.00
C ARG A 290 -6.87 -9.86 0.40
N GLN A 291 -6.06 -9.41 -0.56
CA GLN A 291 -4.74 -8.83 -0.31
C GLN A 291 -4.79 -7.49 0.43
N TYR A 292 -5.92 -6.77 0.46
CA TYR A 292 -6.02 -5.52 1.21
C TYR A 292 -5.90 -5.75 2.72
N LEU A 293 -6.28 -6.92 3.22
CA LEU A 293 -6.17 -7.26 4.63
C LEU A 293 -4.70 -7.32 5.09
N CYS A 294 -3.76 -7.67 4.20
CA CYS A 294 -2.32 -7.60 4.51
C CYS A 294 -1.83 -6.19 4.82
N TRP A 295 -2.52 -5.13 4.38
CA TRP A 295 -2.14 -3.75 4.70
C TRP A 295 -2.52 -3.33 6.12
N VAL A 296 -3.41 -4.07 6.77
CA VAL A 296 -3.85 -3.82 8.17
C VAL A 296 -3.02 -4.63 9.15
N VAL A 297 -2.74 -5.90 8.81
CA VAL A 297 -2.15 -6.89 9.72
C VAL A 297 -0.86 -6.45 10.42
N PRO A 298 0.16 -5.85 9.77
CA PRO A 298 1.39 -5.40 10.43
C PRO A 298 1.11 -4.44 11.58
N PHE A 299 0.07 -3.61 11.43
CA PHE A 299 -0.23 -2.52 12.35
C PHE A 299 -1.04 -2.98 13.57
N ILE A 300 -1.66 -4.16 13.53
CA ILE A 300 -2.36 -4.75 14.68
C ILE A 300 -1.40 -4.90 15.88
N PRO A 301 -0.28 -5.64 15.78
CA PRO A 301 0.66 -5.69 16.88
C PRO A 301 1.41 -4.36 17.05
N LEU A 302 1.82 -3.67 15.97
CA LEU A 302 2.59 -2.42 16.12
C LEU A 302 1.85 -1.32 16.89
N ALA A 303 0.51 -1.28 16.86
CA ALA A 303 -0.27 -0.34 17.66
C ALA A 303 -0.01 -0.48 19.18
N ILE A 304 0.36 -1.67 19.65
CA ILE A 304 0.75 -1.92 21.05
C ILE A 304 2.03 -1.13 21.42
N CYS A 305 2.90 -0.84 20.45
CA CYS A 305 4.11 -0.05 20.72
C CYS A 305 3.79 1.40 21.13
N ASP A 306 2.66 1.97 20.67
CA ASP A 306 2.26 3.33 21.04
C ASP A 306 1.93 3.45 22.54
N THR A 307 1.29 2.44 23.11
CA THR A 307 0.94 2.41 24.55
C THR A 307 2.17 2.22 25.42
N MET A 308 3.13 1.39 24.98
CA MET A 308 4.39 1.16 25.69
C MET A 308 5.26 2.42 25.79
N CYS A 309 5.36 3.19 24.70
CA CYS A 309 6.10 4.45 24.66
C CYS A 309 5.50 5.51 25.59
N THR A 310 4.16 5.57 25.67
CA THR A 310 3.47 6.51 26.55
C THR A 310 3.73 6.24 28.03
N ASN A 311 3.73 4.97 28.44
CA ASN A 311 3.96 4.58 29.83
C ASN A 311 5.39 4.90 30.30
N LYS A 312 6.41 4.72 29.44
CA LYS A 312 7.80 5.09 29.76
C LYS A 312 7.95 6.58 30.09
N LYS A 313 7.24 7.47 29.38
CA LYS A 313 7.28 8.92 29.65
C LYS A 313 6.60 9.32 30.95
N LYS A 314 5.62 8.54 31.43
CA LYS A 314 4.93 8.80 32.70
C LYS A 314 5.73 8.34 33.92
N ILE A 315 6.53 7.28 33.80
CA ILE A 315 7.35 6.76 34.91
C ILE A 315 8.59 7.65 35.20
N ILE A 316 9.02 8.45 34.23
CA ILE A 316 10.20 9.33 34.33
C ILE A 316 9.83 10.76 34.81
N LYS A 317 8.54 11.05 35.00
CA LYS A 317 8.06 12.31 35.59
C LYS A 317 7.62 12.08 37.03
#